data_AF-W4SI70-F1
#
_entry.id   AF-W4SI70-F1
#
_cell.length_a   1.000
_cell.length_b   1.000
_cell.length_c   1.000
_cell.angle_alpha   90.00
_cell.angle_beta   90.00
_cell.angle_gamma   90.00
#
_symmetry.space_group_name_H-M   'P 1'
#
loop_
_entity.id
_entity.type
_entity.pdbx_description
1 polymer ?
#
loop_
_entity_poly.entity_id
_entity_poly.type
_entity_poly.pdbx_seq_one_letter_code
_entity_poly.pdbx_strand_id
1 'polypeptide(L)'
;MKTSRFTDSQIIAVLKQSEAGTPVPQLCREHGISSATFYKWRSKFGGMDASLMSQLKELQDENRRLKKMYADAQLSADLLKEAMAKKWRGHLNVGRWPEQRSKSDARTSGTPARPSR
;
A
#
# COMPACT_ATOMS: atom_id res chain seq x y z
N MET A 1 11.67 10.70 13.29
CA MET A 1 11.93 10.71 14.75
C MET A 1 13.36 10.22 14.97
N LYS A 2 14.15 10.86 15.85
CA LYS A 2 15.49 10.35 16.18
C LYS A 2 15.35 8.96 16.80
N THR A 3 16.10 7.98 16.30
CA THR A 3 16.13 6.62 16.85
C THR A 3 16.66 6.68 18.29
N SER A 4 15.82 6.25 19.25
CA SER A 4 16.24 6.12 20.64
C SER A 4 17.34 5.06 20.73
N ARG A 5 18.34 5.28 21.60
CA ARG A 5 19.37 4.26 21.91
C ARG A 5 18.78 3.03 22.60
N PHE A 6 17.62 3.19 23.24
CA PHE A 6 16.91 2.13 23.94
C PHE A 6 15.66 1.73 23.17
N THR A 7 15.43 0.43 23.07
CA THR A 7 14.17 -0.13 22.55
C THR A 7 13.06 0.03 23.58
N ASP A 8 11.81 0.10 23.15
CA ASP A 8 10.67 0.20 24.06
C ASP A 8 10.61 -0.98 25.05
N SER A 9 11.03 -2.17 24.62
CA SER A 9 11.16 -3.36 25.48
C SER A 9 12.20 -3.18 26.59
N GLN A 10 13.35 -2.58 26.28
CA GLN A 10 14.38 -2.29 27.28
C GLN A 10 13.89 -1.23 28.27
N ILE A 11 13.20 -0.20 27.80
CA ILE A 11 12.64 0.85 28.65
C ILE A 11 11.66 0.26 29.66
N ILE A 12 10.75 -0.61 29.21
CA ILE A 12 9.75 -1.25 30.08
C ILE A 12 10.42 -2.20 31.09
N ALA A 13 11.44 -2.95 30.69
CA ALA A 13 12.17 -3.83 31.61
C ALA A 13 12.79 -3.04 32.79
N VAL A 14 13.37 -1.87 32.50
CA VAL A 14 13.92 -0.96 33.53
C VAL A 14 12.81 -0.40 34.43
N LEU A 15 11.67 -0.02 33.86
CA LEU A 15 10.52 0.45 34.64
C LEU A 15 9.98 -0.65 35.56
N LYS A 16 9.89 -1.90 35.09
CA LYS A 16 9.47 -3.05 35.91
C LYS A 16 10.43 -3.35 37.06
N GLN A 17 11.74 -3.22 36.86
CA GLN A 17 12.70 -3.36 37.97
C GLN A 17 12.47 -2.29 39.05
N SER A 18 12.11 -1.07 38.66
CA SER A 18 11.74 -0.03 39.62
C SER A 18 10.44 -0.36 40.38
N GLU A 19 9.46 -0.97 39.71
CA GLU A 19 8.20 -1.41 40.31
C GLU A 19 8.39 -2.61 41.23
N ALA A 20 9.38 -3.47 40.93
CA ALA A 20 9.80 -4.58 41.79
C ALA A 20 10.61 -4.12 43.02
N GLY A 21 10.90 -2.82 43.16
CA GLY A 21 11.53 -2.24 44.34
C GLY A 21 12.99 -1.81 44.18
N THR A 22 13.58 -1.92 42.98
CA THR A 22 14.95 -1.42 42.77
C THR A 22 14.98 0.12 42.78
N PRO A 23 15.90 0.76 43.55
CA PRO A 23 15.99 2.22 43.61
C PRO A 23 16.31 2.84 42.25
N VAL A 24 15.55 3.87 41.86
CA VAL A 24 15.76 4.62 40.60
C VAL A 24 17.20 5.13 40.43
N PRO A 25 17.91 5.66 41.46
CA PRO A 25 19.28 6.11 41.30
C PRO A 25 20.26 5.00 40.90
N GLN A 26 20.01 3.77 41.34
CA GLN A 26 20.83 2.61 40.98
C GLN A 26 20.59 2.23 39.51
N LEU A 27 19.32 2.11 39.10
CA LEU A 27 18.95 1.85 37.70
C LEU A 27 19.51 2.91 36.73
N CYS A 28 19.52 4.17 37.16
CA CYS A 28 20.11 5.26 36.39
C CYS A 28 21.61 5.05 36.13
N ARG A 29 22.35 4.58 37.15
CA ARG A 29 23.79 4.30 37.03
C ARG A 29 24.05 3.06 36.19
N GLU A 30 23.32 1.97 36.44
CA GLU A 30 23.49 0.69 35.73
C GLU A 30 23.20 0.81 34.23
N HIS A 31 22.12 1.51 33.87
CA HIS A 31 21.73 1.67 32.47
C HIS A 31 22.32 2.92 31.80
N GLY A 32 23.10 3.72 32.52
CA GLY A 32 23.69 4.95 31.98
C GLY A 32 22.64 5.99 31.56
N ILE A 33 21.55 6.09 32.29
CA ILE A 33 20.44 7.01 32.02
C ILE A 33 20.31 8.05 33.12
N SER A 34 19.86 9.26 32.76
CA SER A 34 19.53 10.28 33.76
C SER A 34 18.19 9.98 34.43
N SER A 35 18.00 10.45 35.66
CA SER A 35 16.71 10.33 36.36
C SER A 35 15.59 11.04 35.58
N ALA A 36 15.87 12.15 34.90
CA ALA A 36 14.91 12.83 34.04
C ALA A 36 14.44 11.93 32.88
N THR A 37 15.36 11.17 32.27
CA THR A 37 15.03 10.19 31.24
C THR A 37 14.13 9.09 31.79
N PHE A 38 14.45 8.57 32.99
CA PHE A 38 13.65 7.54 33.64
C PHE A 38 12.21 8.00 33.91
N TYR A 39 12.00 9.18 34.49
CA TYR A 39 10.64 9.68 34.75
C TYR A 39 9.89 10.03 33.46
N LYS A 40 10.59 10.49 32.42
CA LYS A 40 10.01 10.65 31.09
C LYS A 40 9.52 9.32 30.52
N TRP A 41 10.29 8.24 30.68
CA TRP A 41 9.85 6.90 30.31
C TRP A 41 8.67 6.44 31.14
N ARG A 42 8.69 6.64 32.47
CA ARG A 42 7.58 6.32 33.36
C ARG A 42 6.29 7.05 32.98
N SER A 43 6.37 8.29 32.49
CA SER A 43 5.18 9.02 32.00
C SER A 43 4.61 8.48 30.70
N LYS A 44 5.46 7.89 29.83
CA LYS A 44 5.06 7.39 28.50
C LYS A 44 4.64 5.92 28.51
N PHE A 45 5.32 5.12 29.33
CA PHE A 45 5.21 3.67 29.35
C PHE A 45 4.78 3.14 30.72
N GLY A 46 4.65 3.99 31.74
CA GLY A 46 4.16 3.58 33.06
C GLY A 46 2.74 3.05 32.97
N GLY A 47 2.51 1.88 33.56
CA GLY A 47 1.24 1.15 33.45
C GLY A 47 1.08 0.33 32.16
N MET A 48 2.04 0.39 31.23
CA MET A 48 2.05 -0.45 30.02
C MET A 48 2.78 -1.75 30.31
N ASP A 49 2.04 -2.86 30.42
CA ASP A 49 2.65 -4.17 30.63
C ASP A 49 3.40 -4.67 29.39
N ALA A 50 4.44 -5.49 29.61
CA ALA A 50 5.22 -6.10 28.54
C ALA A 50 4.35 -6.99 27.63
N SER A 51 3.30 -7.64 28.17
CA SER A 51 2.35 -8.42 27.36
C SER A 51 1.53 -7.55 26.41
N LEU A 52 1.13 -6.34 26.86
CA LEU A 52 0.36 -5.40 26.06
C LEU A 52 1.19 -4.88 24.87
N MET A 53 2.49 -4.66 25.06
CA MET A 53 3.39 -4.28 23.96
C MET A 53 3.63 -5.40 22.95
N SER A 54 3.79 -6.63 23.41
CA SER A 54 3.89 -7.79 22.52
C SER A 54 2.64 -7.93 21.66
N GLN A 55 1.46 -7.84 22.28
CA GLN A 55 0.18 -7.85 21.57
C GLN A 55 0.05 -6.67 20.61
N LEU A 56 0.47 -5.46 21.01
CA LEU A 56 0.38 -4.27 20.16
C LEU A 56 1.29 -4.38 18.94
N LYS A 57 2.49 -4.94 19.09
CA LYS A 57 3.40 -5.21 17.98
C LYS A 57 2.84 -6.27 17.03
N GLU A 58 2.32 -7.37 17.57
CA GLU A 58 1.69 -8.43 16.77
C GLU A 58 0.49 -7.91 15.98
N LEU A 59 -0.36 -7.10 16.63
CA LEU A 59 -1.48 -6.42 15.96
C LEU A 59 -1.02 -5.45 14.87
N GLN A 60 0.09 -4.74 15.07
CA GLN A 60 0.65 -3.86 14.04
C GLN A 60 1.19 -4.64 12.84
N ASP A 61 1.88 -5.75 13.08
CA ASP A 61 2.42 -6.61 12.03
C ASP A 61 1.28 -7.28 11.24
N GLU A 62 0.23 -7.76 11.93
CA GLU A 62 -0.94 -8.33 11.30
C GLU A 62 -1.70 -7.26 10.50
N ASN A 63 -1.87 -6.05 11.03
CA ASN A 63 -2.50 -4.95 10.29
C ASN A 63 -1.72 -4.59 9.02
N ARG A 64 -0.38 -4.60 9.09
CA ARG A 64 0.49 -4.39 7.92
C ARG A 64 0.28 -5.51 6.89
N ARG A 65 0.24 -6.77 7.33
CA ARG A 65 0.00 -7.92 6.46
C ARG A 65 -1.37 -7.85 5.79
N LEU A 66 -2.42 -7.58 6.56
CA LEU A 66 -3.79 -7.43 6.07
C LEU A 66 -3.92 -6.30 5.05
N LYS A 67 -3.30 -5.14 5.31
CA LYS A 67 -3.28 -4.02 4.35
C LYS A 67 -2.60 -4.40 3.04
N LYS A 68 -1.51 -5.15 3.09
CA LYS A 68 -0.83 -5.65 1.88
C LYS A 68 -1.75 -6.59 1.09
N MET A 69 -2.32 -7.59 1.76
CA MET A 69 -3.24 -8.53 1.12
C MET A 69 -4.46 -7.83 0.52
N TYR A 70 -5.02 -6.83 1.22
CA TYR A 70 -6.14 -6.03 0.72
C TYR A 70 -5.77 -5.26 -0.55
N ALA A 71 -4.60 -4.64 -0.59
CA ALA A 71 -4.12 -3.96 -1.78
C ALA A 71 -3.93 -4.93 -2.95
N ASP A 72 -3.30 -6.09 -2.72
CA ASP A 72 -3.08 -7.12 -3.75
C ASP A 72 -4.41 -7.66 -4.29
N ALA A 73 -5.39 -7.90 -3.41
CA ALA A 73 -6.73 -8.34 -3.79
C ALA A 73 -7.47 -7.29 -4.61
N GLN A 74 -7.39 -6.00 -4.22
CA GLN A 74 -8.02 -4.91 -4.95
C GLN A 74 -7.42 -4.74 -6.35
N LEU A 75 -6.10 -4.79 -6.47
CA LEU A 75 -5.42 -4.76 -7.78
C LEU A 75 -5.86 -5.93 -8.67
N SER A 76 -6.00 -7.13 -8.10
CA SER A 76 -6.46 -8.31 -8.83
C SER A 76 -7.91 -8.14 -9.32
N ALA A 77 -8.77 -7.58 -8.48
CA ALA A 77 -10.16 -7.29 -8.83
C ALA A 77 -10.26 -6.24 -9.96
N ASP A 78 -9.42 -5.20 -9.92
CA ASP A 78 -9.43 -4.16 -10.95
C ASP A 78 -8.86 -4.66 -12.28
N LEU A 79 -7.80 -5.48 -12.26
CA LEU A 79 -7.30 -6.17 -13.47
C LEU A 79 -8.38 -7.07 -14.09
N LEU A 80 -9.13 -7.82 -13.27
CA LEU A 80 -10.23 -8.65 -13.76
C LEU A 80 -11.35 -7.81 -14.36
N LYS A 81 -11.76 -6.70 -13.72
CA LYS A 81 -12.76 -5.78 -14.28
C LYS A 81 -12.30 -5.20 -15.61
N GLU A 82 -11.03 -4.78 -15.72
CA GLU A 82 -10.47 -4.27 -16.97
C GLU A 82 -10.46 -5.33 -18.08
N ALA A 83 -10.05 -6.55 -17.76
CA ALA A 83 -10.03 -7.66 -18.72
C ALA A 83 -11.45 -7.96 -19.24
N MET A 84 -12.43 -7.98 -18.34
CA MET A 84 -13.84 -8.15 -18.70
C MET A 84 -14.33 -6.98 -19.55
N ALA A 85 -14.05 -5.73 -19.17
CA ALA A 85 -14.42 -4.56 -19.96
C ALA A 85 -13.82 -4.57 -21.37
N LYS A 86 -12.55 -4.98 -21.52
CA LYS A 86 -11.89 -5.15 -22.82
C LYS A 86 -12.58 -6.23 -23.67
N LYS A 87 -12.95 -7.37 -23.08
CA LYS A 87 -13.70 -8.44 -23.76
C LYS A 87 -15.04 -7.94 -24.31
N TRP A 88 -15.80 -7.19 -23.51
CA TRP A 88 -17.08 -6.61 -23.95
C TRP A 88 -16.93 -5.55 -25.03
N ARG A 89 -15.89 -4.69 -24.94
CA ARG A 89 -15.58 -3.71 -26.00
C ARG A 89 -15.16 -4.36 -27.32
N GLY A 90 -14.39 -5.45 -27.27
CA GLY A 90 -14.02 -6.22 -28.46
C GLY A 90 -15.26 -6.85 -29.13
N HIS A 91 -16.18 -7.41 -28.34
CA HIS A 91 -17.40 -8.01 -28.85
C HIS A 91 -18.36 -6.98 -29.49
N LEU A 92 -18.41 -5.76 -28.96
CA LEU A 92 -19.18 -4.65 -29.56
C LEU A 92 -18.57 -4.15 -30.89
N ASN A 93 -17.26 -4.28 -31.08
CA ASN A 93 -16.58 -3.81 -32.29
C ASN A 93 -16.60 -4.84 -33.45
N VAL A 94 -16.76 -6.14 -33.14
CA VAL A 94 -16.90 -7.21 -34.14
C VAL A 94 -18.20 -7.10 -34.95
N GLY A 95 -19.20 -6.35 -34.48
CA GLY A 95 -20.46 -6.10 -35.19
C GLY A 95 -20.47 -4.86 -36.10
N ARG A 96 -19.42 -4.03 -36.12
CA ARG A 96 -19.36 -2.82 -36.95
C ARG A 96 -18.63 -3.10 -38.26
N TRP A 97 -19.33 -3.73 -39.20
CA TRP A 97 -18.89 -3.81 -40.60
C TRP A 97 -18.77 -2.39 -41.19
N PRO A 98 -17.69 -2.08 -41.95
CA PRO A 98 -17.61 -0.81 -42.67
C PRO A 98 -18.46 -0.92 -43.94
N GLU A 99 -19.75 -0.63 -43.81
CA GLU A 99 -20.56 -0.23 -44.96
C GLU A 99 -19.96 1.09 -45.48
N GLN A 100 -19.64 1.13 -46.79
CA GLN A 100 -19.12 2.28 -47.55
C GLN A 100 -17.60 2.32 -47.82
N ARG A 101 -17.16 1.51 -48.79
CA ARG A 101 -16.11 1.93 -49.74
C ARG A 101 -16.32 1.28 -51.11
N SER A 102 -17.32 1.73 -51.87
CA SER A 102 -17.33 1.51 -53.34
C SER A 102 -18.35 2.41 -54.05
N LYS A 103 -18.04 3.71 -54.18
CA LYS A 103 -18.66 4.61 -55.20
C LYS A 103 -17.71 5.76 -55.53
N SER A 104 -16.57 5.45 -56.11
CA SER A 104 -15.71 6.43 -56.81
C SER A 104 -14.53 5.67 -57.39
N ASP A 105 -14.67 5.20 -58.63
CA ASP A 105 -13.58 5.01 -59.60
C ASP A 105 -14.11 4.23 -60.82
N ALA A 106 -14.82 4.93 -61.70
CA ALA A 106 -14.98 4.58 -63.12
C ALA A 106 -15.77 5.68 -63.84
N ARG A 107 -15.17 6.88 -63.98
CA ARG A 107 -15.64 7.85 -64.97
C ARG A 107 -14.46 8.64 -65.53
N THR A 108 -13.61 7.95 -66.29
CA THR A 108 -12.63 8.56 -67.19
C THR A 108 -12.29 7.59 -68.31
N SER A 109 -13.02 7.70 -69.43
CA SER A 109 -12.48 7.69 -70.80
C SER A 109 -13.64 7.56 -71.79
N GLY A 110 -14.00 8.69 -72.39
CA GLY A 110 -14.99 8.75 -73.46
C GLY A 110 -14.63 9.91 -74.36
N THR A 111 -13.62 9.72 -75.20
CA THR A 111 -13.33 10.60 -76.33
C THR A 111 -14.19 10.13 -77.51
N PRO A 112 -15.15 10.91 -78.03
CA PRO A 112 -15.84 10.51 -79.26
C PRO A 112 -14.99 10.90 -80.47
N ALA A 113 -14.61 9.90 -81.26
CA ALA A 113 -14.00 10.08 -82.57
C ALA A 113 -15.04 10.60 -83.59
N ARG A 114 -14.60 11.55 -84.40
CA ARG A 114 -15.34 12.32 -85.43
C ARG A 114 -15.72 11.45 -86.64
N PRO A 115 -16.82 11.74 -87.35
CA PRO A 115 -17.36 10.84 -88.38
C PRO A 115 -16.70 11.06 -89.75
N SER A 116 -16.70 10.00 -90.56
CA SER A 116 -16.34 10.02 -91.97
C SER A 116 -17.40 9.24 -92.76
N ARG A 117 -18.30 9.94 -93.44
CA ARG A 117 -18.45 10.00 -94.91
C ARG A 117 -19.68 10.83 -95.29
#